data_AF-A0A9W4D754-F1
#
_entry.id   AF-A0A9W4D754-F1
#
_cell.length_a   1.000
_cell.length_b   1.000
_cell.length_c   1.000
_cell.angle_alpha   90.00
_cell.angle_beta   90.00
_cell.angle_gamma   90.00
#
_symmetry.space_group_name_H-M   'P 1'
#
loop_
_entity.id
_entity.type
_entity.pdbx_description
1 polymer ?
#
loop_
_entity_poly.entity_id
_entity_poly.type
_entity_poly.pdbx_seq_one_letter_code
_entity_poly.pdbx_strand_id
1 'polypeptide(L)'
;MDSHTQLHLSASLTQLESLADEVWTLAKTAEGNSLELLAILRILEQLHQDIRDSLFQQSLPDNRQQLYHLLREIESKGGWPYIPRSSLKSVMEHLQKESPVMGLEEASGQEEIQG
;
A
#
# COMPACT_ATOMS: atom_id res chain seq x y z
N MET A 1 7.64 19.59 3.47
CA MET A 1 7.80 18.78 2.25
C MET A 1 8.69 19.59 1.33
N ASP A 2 9.85 19.05 1.01
CA ASP A 2 11.00 19.82 0.57
C ASP A 2 11.05 19.81 -0.96
N SER A 3 11.35 20.94 -1.59
CA SER A 3 11.23 21.13 -3.05
C SER A 3 12.08 20.14 -3.87
N HIS A 4 13.14 19.59 -3.29
CA HIS A 4 13.98 18.58 -3.92
C HIS A 4 13.27 17.23 -4.07
N THR A 5 12.39 16.84 -3.14
CA THR A 5 11.62 15.60 -3.19
C THR A 5 10.53 15.66 -4.27
N GLN A 6 9.91 16.82 -4.46
CA GLN A 6 8.92 17.03 -5.52
C GLN A 6 9.52 16.93 -6.94
N LEU A 7 10.71 17.48 -7.15
CA LEU A 7 11.39 17.43 -8.44
C LEU A 7 11.82 16.00 -8.81
N HIS A 8 12.37 15.26 -7.84
CA HIS A 8 12.76 13.86 -8.08
C HIS A 8 11.57 12.96 -8.43
N LEU A 9 10.44 13.15 -7.73
CA LEU A 9 9.22 12.39 -8.00
C LEU A 9 8.67 12.67 -9.40
N SER A 10 8.72 13.94 -9.85
CA SER A 10 8.26 14.32 -11.20
C SER A 10 9.08 13.68 -12.32
N ALA A 11 10.40 13.58 -12.16
CA ALA A 11 11.27 12.93 -13.14
C ALA A 11 11.02 11.42 -13.23
N SER A 12 10.82 10.76 -12.08
CA SER A 12 10.48 9.34 -12.04
C SER A 12 9.11 9.04 -12.67
N LEU A 13 8.13 9.93 -12.53
CA LEU A 13 6.81 9.78 -13.15
C LEU A 13 6.89 9.88 -14.68
N THR A 14 7.64 10.85 -15.22
CA THR A 14 7.82 10.98 -16.68
C THR A 14 8.52 9.76 -17.28
N GLN A 15 9.50 9.17 -16.58
CA GLN A 15 10.14 7.92 -17.01
C GLN A 15 9.16 6.75 -17.04
N LEU A 16 8.28 6.66 -16.04
CA LEU A 16 7.26 5.60 -15.98
C LEU A 16 6.22 5.75 -17.09
N GLU A 17 5.82 6.98 -17.42
CA GLU A 17 4.94 7.28 -18.56
C GLU A 17 5.57 6.84 -19.88
N SER A 18 6.86 7.12 -20.10
CA SER A 18 7.59 6.66 -21.29
C SER A 18 7.60 5.12 -21.40
N LEU A 19 7.83 4.43 -20.28
CA LEU A 19 7.80 2.95 -20.27
C LEU A 19 6.39 2.42 -20.55
N ALA A 20 5.36 3.09 -20.05
CA ALA A 20 3.96 2.72 -20.34
C ALA A 20 3.65 2.87 -21.84
N ASP A 21 4.15 3.92 -22.49
CA ASP A 21 4.00 4.11 -23.94
C ASP A 21 4.73 3.03 -24.75
N GLU A 22 5.92 2.61 -24.32
CA GLU A 22 6.67 1.51 -24.94
C GLU A 22 5.90 0.17 -24.83
N VAL A 23 5.39 -0.15 -23.64
CA VAL A 23 4.56 -1.34 -23.41
C VAL A 23 3.28 -1.29 -24.23
N TRP A 24 2.65 -0.12 -24.33
CA TRP A 24 1.46 0.07 -25.16
C TRP A 24 1.75 -0.14 -26.65
N THR A 25 2.88 0.38 -27.13
CA THR A 25 3.35 0.18 -28.51
C THR A 25 3.56 -1.31 -28.79
N LEU A 26 4.20 -2.03 -27.88
CA LEU A 26 4.37 -3.48 -27.98
C LEU A 26 3.03 -4.21 -28.03
N ALA A 27 2.09 -3.86 -27.15
CA ALA A 27 0.74 -4.45 -27.16
C ALA A 27 0.01 -4.16 -28.48
N LYS A 28 0.19 -2.97 -29.06
CA LYS A 28 -0.37 -2.63 -30.38
C LYS A 28 0.24 -3.45 -31.51
N THR A 29 1.54 -3.77 -31.46
CA THR A 29 2.14 -4.68 -32.46
C THR A 29 1.62 -6.11 -32.37
N ALA A 30 1.15 -6.54 -31.19
CA ALA A 30 0.54 -7.85 -30.94
C ALA A 30 -0.98 -7.88 -31.17
N GLU A 31 -1.57 -6.84 -31.78
CA GLU A 31 -3.01 -6.74 -31.99
C GLU A 31 -3.54 -7.91 -32.84
N GLY A 32 -4.59 -8.57 -32.35
CA GLY A 32 -5.14 -9.79 -32.96
C GLY A 32 -4.43 -11.08 -32.54
N ASN A 33 -3.28 -11.02 -31.85
CA ASN A 33 -2.60 -12.18 -31.28
C ASN A 33 -2.85 -12.29 -29.77
N SER A 34 -3.87 -13.07 -29.40
CA SER A 34 -4.27 -13.22 -28.00
C SER A 34 -3.21 -13.85 -27.09
N LEU A 35 -2.32 -14.69 -27.62
CA LEU A 35 -1.26 -15.32 -26.83
C LEU A 35 -0.14 -14.33 -26.49
N GLU A 36 0.26 -13.48 -27.44
CA GLU A 36 1.25 -12.44 -27.20
C GLU A 36 0.71 -11.37 -26.24
N LEU A 37 -0.54 -10.93 -26.42
CA LEU A 37 -1.20 -10.02 -25.47
C LEU A 37 -1.27 -10.62 -24.06
N LEU A 38 -1.61 -11.91 -23.94
CA LEU A 38 -1.62 -12.60 -22.64
C LEU A 38 -0.22 -12.69 -22.02
N ALA A 39 0.83 -12.90 -22.81
CA ALA A 39 2.20 -12.90 -22.32
C ALA A 39 2.60 -11.53 -21.75
N ILE A 40 2.26 -10.43 -22.45
CA ILE A 40 2.48 -9.05 -21.98
C ILE A 40 1.76 -8.85 -20.63
N LEU A 41 0.48 -9.20 -20.55
CA LEU A 41 -0.32 -9.04 -19.33
C LEU A 41 0.26 -9.82 -18.14
N ARG A 42 0.75 -11.04 -18.36
CA ARG A 42 1.38 -11.85 -17.30
C ARG A 42 2.67 -11.22 -16.77
N ILE A 43 3.49 -10.65 -17.64
CA ILE A 43 4.73 -9.97 -17.24
C ILE A 43 4.40 -8.73 -16.42
N LEU A 44 3.42 -7.93 -16.86
CA LEU A 44 2.98 -6.74 -16.11
C LEU A 44 2.44 -7.10 -14.73
N GLU A 45 1.64 -8.17 -14.63
CA GLU A 45 1.14 -8.66 -13.35
C GLU A 45 2.27 -9.14 -12.44
N GLN A 46 3.25 -9.90 -12.96
CA GLN A 46 4.40 -10.34 -12.17
C GLN A 46 5.22 -9.16 -11.67
N LEU A 47 5.52 -8.19 -12.54
CA LEU A 47 6.25 -6.98 -12.17
C LEU A 47 5.51 -6.20 -11.08
N HIS A 48 4.19 -6.07 -11.23
CA HIS A 48 3.34 -5.45 -10.22
C HIS A 48 3.41 -6.19 -8.88
N GLN A 49 3.31 -7.53 -8.88
CA GLN A 49 3.43 -8.35 -7.66
C GLN A 49 4.81 -8.17 -7.00
N ASP A 50 5.89 -8.20 -7.77
CA ASP A 50 7.26 -8.06 -7.26
C ASP A 50 7.47 -6.70 -6.59
N ILE A 51 6.99 -5.62 -7.23
CA ILE A 51 7.03 -4.26 -6.66
C ILE A 51 6.21 -4.20 -5.38
N ARG A 52 4.98 -4.76 -5.40
CA ARG A 52 4.05 -4.73 -4.26
C ARG A 52 4.66 -5.44 -3.05
N ASP A 53 5.14 -6.67 -3.25
CA ASP A 53 5.53 -7.57 -2.17
C ASP A 53 6.96 -7.27 -1.66
N SER A 54 7.85 -6.78 -2.55
CA SER A 54 9.25 -6.50 -2.19
C SER A 54 9.50 -5.05 -1.81
N LEU A 55 8.98 -4.07 -2.56
CA LEU A 55 9.36 -2.66 -2.38
C LEU A 55 8.28 -1.88 -1.64
N PHE A 56 7.02 -2.00 -2.07
CA PHE A 56 5.92 -1.22 -1.50
C PHE A 56 5.59 -1.64 -0.07
N GLN A 57 5.48 -2.95 0.20
CA GLN A 57 5.19 -3.46 1.54
C GLN A 57 6.27 -3.07 2.56
N GLN A 58 7.55 -3.07 2.15
CA GLN A 58 8.66 -2.64 3.00
C GLN A 58 8.71 -1.13 3.22
N SER A 59 8.09 -0.36 2.32
CA SER A 59 8.02 1.10 2.40
C SER A 59 6.76 1.60 3.14
N LEU A 60 5.95 0.70 3.71
CA LEU A 60 4.76 1.10 4.46
C LEU A 60 5.15 1.91 5.70
N PRO A 61 4.46 3.04 5.97
CA PRO A 61 4.73 3.82 7.16
C PRO A 61 4.41 3.03 8.42
N ASP A 62 5.30 3.14 9.41
CA ASP A 62 5.10 2.66 10.78
C ASP A 62 4.25 3.63 11.62
N ASN A 63 4.20 4.92 11.22
CA ASN A 63 3.33 5.91 11.83
C ASN A 63 1.90 5.89 11.25
N ARG A 64 0.90 5.73 12.14
CA ARG A 64 -0.54 5.82 11.84
C ARG A 64 -0.92 7.00 10.98
N GLN A 65 -0.43 8.21 11.29
CA GLN A 65 -0.83 9.42 10.56
C GLN A 65 -0.39 9.35 9.08
N GLN A 66 0.82 8.89 8.83
CA GLN A 66 1.36 8.72 7.48
C GLN A 66 0.67 7.58 6.74
N LEU A 67 0.32 6.50 7.46
CA LEU A 67 -0.46 5.41 6.91
C LEU A 67 -1.88 5.86 6.50
N TYR A 68 -2.57 6.66 7.33
CA TYR A 68 -3.86 7.25 6.97
C TYR A 68 -3.75 8.15 5.75
N HIS A 69 -2.70 8.96 5.65
CA HIS A 69 -2.46 9.79 4.48
C HIS A 69 -2.26 8.93 3.21
N LEU A 70 -1.45 7.87 3.30
CA LEU A 70 -1.23 6.92 2.21
C LEU A 70 -2.54 6.24 1.77
N LEU A 71 -3.36 5.80 2.72
CA LEU A 71 -4.66 5.19 2.43
C LEU A 71 -5.60 6.16 1.70
N ARG A 72 -5.65 7.42 2.12
CA ARG A 72 -6.47 8.46 1.49
C ARG A 72 -6.01 8.77 0.06
N GLU A 73 -4.69 8.73 -0.20
CA GLU A 73 -4.13 8.87 -1.54
C GLU A 73 -4.48 7.70 -2.46
N ILE A 74 -4.53 6.47 -1.93
CA ILE A 74 -4.95 5.28 -2.67
C ILE A 74 -6.45 5.36 -3.00
N GLU A 75 -7.28 5.79 -2.04
CA GLU A 75 -8.74 5.93 -2.21
C GLU A 75 -9.11 7.04 -3.20
N SER A 76 -8.39 8.18 -3.21
CA SER A 76 -8.73 9.36 -4.00
C SER A 76 -8.47 9.19 -5.50
N LYS A 77 -7.49 8.36 -5.88
CA LYS A 77 -7.09 8.15 -7.29
C LYS A 77 -7.80 6.98 -7.97
N GLY A 78 -8.63 6.22 -7.24
CA GLY A 78 -9.53 5.22 -7.82
C GLY A 78 -8.81 4.19 -8.70
N GLY A 79 -8.03 3.31 -8.08
CA GLY A 79 -7.26 2.28 -8.79
C GLY A 79 -6.30 1.64 -7.82
N TRP A 80 -6.26 0.31 -7.79
CA TRP A 80 -5.57 -0.45 -6.76
C TRP A 80 -4.27 -1.05 -7.33
N PRO A 81 -3.14 -1.09 -6.59
CA PRO A 81 -2.14 -2.15 -6.78
C PRO A 81 -2.57 -3.46 -6.09
N TYR A 82 -3.49 -4.27 -6.66
CA TYR A 82 -4.35 -5.28 -5.96
C TYR A 82 -3.79 -5.73 -4.58
N ILE A 83 -4.18 -5.13 -3.46
CA ILE A 83 -3.70 -5.48 -2.12
C ILE A 83 -4.72 -6.51 -1.65
N PRO A 84 -4.30 -7.76 -1.45
CA PRO A 84 -5.18 -8.79 -0.92
C PRO A 84 -5.81 -8.27 0.38
N ARG A 85 -7.14 -8.39 0.53
CA ARG A 85 -7.86 -7.90 1.73
C ARG A 85 -7.28 -8.47 3.03
N SER A 86 -6.57 -9.61 2.98
CA SER A 86 -5.80 -10.18 4.08
C SER A 86 -4.63 -9.29 4.53
N SER A 87 -3.91 -8.64 3.62
CA SER A 87 -2.77 -7.77 3.94
C SER A 87 -3.22 -6.49 4.65
N LEU A 88 -4.38 -5.92 4.27
CA LEU A 88 -4.97 -4.80 5.02
C LEU A 88 -5.39 -5.20 6.44
N LYS A 89 -5.94 -6.40 6.58
CA LYS A 89 -6.28 -6.95 7.90
C LYS A 89 -5.04 -7.11 8.77
N SER A 90 -3.95 -7.65 8.23
CA SER A 90 -2.67 -7.76 8.95
C SER A 90 -2.12 -6.38 9.34
N VAL A 91 -2.15 -5.40 8.44
CA VAL A 91 -1.76 -4.01 8.76
C VAL A 91 -2.61 -3.44 9.90
N MET A 92 -3.93 -3.63 9.87
CA MET A 92 -4.82 -3.20 10.95
C MET A 92 -4.58 -3.93 12.29
N GLU A 93 -4.27 -5.23 12.24
CA GLU A 93 -3.92 -6.03 13.42
C GLU A 93 -2.59 -5.55 14.04
N HIS A 94 -1.60 -5.20 13.21
CA HIS A 94 -0.34 -4.58 13.66
C HIS A 94 -0.58 -3.25 14.36
N LEU A 95 -1.46 -2.40 13.81
CA LEU A 95 -1.87 -1.15 14.46
C LEU A 95 -2.58 -1.41 15.79
N GLN A 96 -3.44 -2.43 15.92
CA GLN A 96 -4.12 -2.69 17.19
C GLN A 96 -3.17 -3.19 18.30
N LYS A 97 -2.07 -3.85 17.91
CA LYS A 97 -1.08 -4.41 18.83
C LYS A 97 -0.23 -3.36 19.56
N GLU A 98 -0.14 -2.15 19.01
CA GLU A 98 0.61 -1.02 19.61
C GLU A 98 -0.21 -0.12 20.54
N SER A 99 -1.51 -0.37 20.71
CA SER A 99 -2.26 0.26 21.80
C SER A 99 -2.14 -0.63 23.02
N PRO A 100 -1.48 -0.21 24.12
CA PRO A 100 -1.65 -0.90 25.38
C PRO A 100 -3.14 -0.79 25.71
N VAL A 101 -3.86 -1.90 25.69
CA VAL A 101 -5.12 -2.01 26.43
C VAL A 101 -4.70 -1.86 27.89
N MET A 102 -4.73 -0.63 28.38
CA MET A 102 -4.64 -0.34 29.79
C MET A 102 -5.85 -1.02 30.42
N GLY A 103 -5.60 -2.19 31.02
CA GLY A 103 -6.59 -2.89 31.82
C GLY A 103 -7.11 -1.91 32.84
N LEU A 104 -8.40 -1.61 32.76
CA LEU A 104 -9.12 -0.97 33.84
C LEU A 104 -9.15 -2.00 34.96
N GLU A 105 -8.18 -1.92 35.87
CA GLU A 105 -8.26 -2.60 37.16
C GLU A 105 -9.44 -1.97 37.90
N GLU A 106 -10.50 -2.76 37.96
CA GLU A 106 -11.68 -2.58 38.80
C GLU A 106 -11.22 -2.37 40.25
N ALA A 107 -11.18 -1.12 40.69
CA ALA A 107 -11.19 -0.80 42.12
C ALA A 107 -12.60 -1.09 42.67
N SER A 108 -12.93 -2.38 42.78
CA SER A 108 -14.05 -2.86 43.57
C SER A 108 -13.68 -2.75 45.04
N GLY A 109 -14.51 -2.04 45.79
CA GLY A 109 -14.29 -1.71 47.19
C GLY A 109 -14.20 -2.92 48.11
N GLN A 110 -13.46 -2.73 49.21
CA GLN A 110 -13.70 -3.44 50.45
C GLN A 110 -13.87 -2.39 51.55
N GLU A 111 -15.12 -2.24 51.97
CA GLU A 111 -15.48 -1.86 53.34
C GLU A 111 -14.79 -2.81 54.32
N GLU A 112 -14.13 -2.29 55.35
CA GLU A 112 -13.98 -2.98 56.64
C GLU A 112 -13.63 -2.01 57.78
N ILE A 113 -14.70 -1.47 58.40
CA ILE A 113 -15.07 -1.42 59.84
C ILE A 113 -14.00 -1.09 60.93
N GLN A 114 -14.49 -0.34 61.94
CA GLN A 114 -14.14 -0.33 63.39
C GLN A 114 -13.25 0.84 63.87
N GLY A 115 -13.63 1.64 64.88
CA GLY A 115 -14.73 1.59 65.83
C GLY A 115 -14.74 2.83 66.72
#